data_AF-A0A2A9KL84-F1
#
_entry.id   AF-A0A2A9KL84-F1
#
_cell.length_a   1.000
_cell.length_b   1.000
_cell.length_c   1.000
_cell.angle_alpha   90.00
_cell.angle_beta   90.00
_cell.angle_gamma   90.00
#
_symmetry.space_group_name_H-M   'P 1'
#
loop_
_entity.id
_entity.type
_entity.pdbx_description
1 polymer ?
#
loop_
_entity_poly.entity_id
_entity_poly.type
_entity_poly.pdbx_seq_one_letter_code
_entity_poly.pdbx_strand_id
1 'polypeptide(L)'
;MGLTNTELSYYDGNVLRLPAEKRKEYHQQVDRLIDELRKHVTEKSALKITKVVKAGSFAKYTILRKTTDDPVDVDVVFYISGKDANQETLDSLSEMIHSLLINIYPSKSVEDFEIQKKAATVTFIGSGLSVDVVPIVQDPSRENHGWQYDLSTGVKSSTCAPCQIKFVRDRKEDDAHFRTLVRLAKRWRNHAQPPGLKSFHIELIMAYLLDRDGAQESIEKRFRDFLLYIAQSGLKERIDFRENHGKTATAFTTPVVIVDPANSENNVASRISEDEREEIVKIADESWETAIHASEEGDVSVWKEIFGPRFKIKDAE
;
A
#
# COMPACT_ATOMS: atom_id res chain seq x y z
N MET A 1 -20.06 -25.80 -0.15
CA MET A 1 -20.19 -24.89 -1.32
C MET A 1 -19.47 -23.61 -0.96
N GLY A 2 -18.49 -23.20 -1.77
CA GLY A 2 -17.71 -21.99 -1.50
C GLY A 2 -18.54 -20.71 -1.52
N LEU A 3 -17.97 -19.67 -0.93
CA LEU A 3 -18.46 -18.29 -0.94
C LEU A 3 -18.65 -17.78 -2.36
N THR A 4 -19.81 -17.21 -2.59
CA THR A 4 -20.17 -16.54 -3.82
C THR A 4 -19.49 -15.16 -3.94
N ASN A 5 -19.39 -14.66 -5.16
CA ASN A 5 -18.91 -13.30 -5.40
C ASN A 5 -19.77 -12.24 -4.71
N THR A 6 -21.08 -12.48 -4.57
CA THR A 6 -22.01 -11.58 -3.89
C THR A 6 -21.68 -11.48 -2.41
N GLU A 7 -21.42 -12.61 -1.75
CA GLU A 7 -21.07 -12.68 -0.33
C GLU A 7 -19.73 -11.99 -0.04
N LEU A 8 -18.71 -12.24 -0.87
CA LEU A 8 -17.41 -11.57 -0.72
C LEU A 8 -17.47 -10.08 -1.09
N SER A 9 -18.31 -9.69 -2.05
CA SER A 9 -18.58 -8.29 -2.36
C SER A 9 -19.33 -7.58 -1.23
N TYR A 10 -20.24 -8.29 -0.55
CA TYR A 10 -20.90 -7.80 0.65
C TYR A 10 -19.87 -7.56 1.75
N TYR A 11 -19.02 -8.55 2.05
CA TYR A 11 -17.98 -8.42 3.08
C TYR A 11 -17.06 -7.23 2.79
N ASP A 12 -16.62 -7.12 1.54
CA ASP A 12 -15.78 -6.02 1.10
C ASP A 12 -16.48 -4.66 1.24
N GLY A 13 -17.69 -4.50 0.71
CA GLY A 13 -18.43 -3.23 0.74
C GLY A 13 -18.83 -2.78 2.15
N ASN A 14 -19.23 -3.72 3.01
CA ASN A 14 -19.84 -3.42 4.30
C ASN A 14 -18.87 -3.50 5.48
N VAL A 15 -17.76 -4.21 5.35
CA VAL A 15 -16.80 -4.41 6.45
C VAL A 15 -15.40 -3.91 6.12
N LEU A 16 -14.82 -4.34 5.00
CA LEU A 16 -13.41 -4.09 4.69
C LEU A 16 -13.15 -2.71 4.11
N ARG A 17 -13.96 -2.26 3.17
CA ARG A 17 -13.70 -1.05 2.39
C ARG A 17 -14.03 0.18 3.21
N LEU A 18 -13.18 1.20 3.08
CA LEU A 18 -13.50 2.54 3.55
C LEU A 18 -14.79 3.04 2.86
N PRO A 19 -15.85 3.40 3.62
CA PRO A 19 -17.10 3.89 3.04
C PRO A 19 -16.90 5.17 2.22
N ALA A 20 -17.75 5.37 1.20
CA ALA A 20 -17.67 6.52 0.30
C ALA A 20 -17.74 7.86 1.06
N GLU A 21 -18.65 7.99 2.02
CA GLU A 21 -18.78 9.21 2.83
C GLU A 21 -17.52 9.50 3.64
N LYS A 22 -16.95 8.48 4.30
CA LYS A 22 -15.71 8.65 5.07
C LYS A 22 -14.52 8.97 4.18
N ARG A 23 -14.47 8.39 2.97
CA ARG A 23 -13.47 8.72 1.96
C ARG A 23 -13.58 10.18 1.51
N LYS A 24 -14.79 10.70 1.32
CA LYS A 24 -15.05 12.11 0.97
C LYS A 24 -14.58 13.05 2.09
N GLU A 25 -14.88 12.71 3.34
CA GLU A 25 -14.40 13.45 4.52
C GLU A 25 -12.86 13.49 4.56
N TYR A 26 -12.20 12.34 4.41
CA TYR A 26 -10.74 12.27 4.39
C TYR A 26 -10.14 13.03 3.21
N HIS A 27 -10.75 13.01 2.03
CA HIS A 27 -10.32 13.84 0.90
C HIS A 27 -10.33 15.33 1.27
N GLN A 28 -11.45 15.84 1.79
CA GLN A 28 -11.58 17.25 2.17
C GLN A 28 -10.59 17.67 3.27
N GLN A 29 -10.34 16.78 4.23
CA GLN A 29 -9.35 17.04 5.28
C GLN A 29 -7.93 17.10 4.73
N VAL A 30 -7.56 16.16 3.86
CA VAL A 30 -6.24 16.13 3.21
C VAL A 30 -6.06 17.31 2.26
N ASP A 31 -7.10 17.73 1.53
CA ASP A 31 -7.03 18.91 0.65
C ASP A 31 -6.76 20.19 1.44
N ARG A 32 -7.43 20.38 2.59
CA ARG A 32 -7.13 21.52 3.48
C ARG A 32 -5.68 21.51 3.97
N LEU A 33 -5.16 20.34 4.35
CA LEU A 33 -3.76 20.20 4.74
C LEU A 33 -2.80 20.58 3.61
N ILE A 34 -3.05 20.09 2.39
CA ILE A 34 -2.24 20.38 1.21
C ILE A 34 -2.23 21.88 0.91
N ASP A 35 -3.38 22.52 0.96
CA ASP A 35 -3.51 23.95 0.67
C ASP A 35 -2.75 24.80 1.69
N GLU A 36 -2.84 24.47 2.98
CA GLU A 36 -2.09 25.17 4.03
C GLU A 36 -0.58 24.93 3.93
N LEU A 37 -0.14 23.69 3.65
CA LEU A 37 1.28 23.40 3.43
C LEU A 37 1.84 24.17 2.24
N ARG A 38 1.10 24.23 1.12
CA ARG A 38 1.54 24.97 -0.07
C ARG A 38 1.77 26.45 0.23
N LYS A 39 0.83 27.12 0.90
CA LYS A 39 0.95 28.53 1.29
C LYS A 39 2.23 28.78 2.08
N HIS A 40 2.44 27.99 3.15
CA HIS A 40 3.57 28.17 4.05
C HIS A 40 4.92 27.82 3.41
N VAL A 41 4.98 26.79 2.55
CA VAL A 41 6.21 26.45 1.82
C VAL A 41 6.61 27.60 0.89
N THR A 42 5.66 28.19 0.15
CA THR A 42 5.95 29.30 -0.78
C THR A 42 6.33 30.60 -0.06
N GLU A 43 5.79 30.85 1.12
CA GLU A 43 6.06 32.08 1.88
C GLU A 43 7.38 32.03 2.65
N LYS A 44 7.76 30.84 3.16
CA LYS A 44 8.88 30.69 4.10
C LYS A 44 10.12 30.04 3.50
N SER A 45 10.06 29.51 2.28
CA SER A 45 11.18 28.79 1.68
C SER A 45 11.35 29.11 0.20
N ALA A 46 12.58 29.02 -0.29
CA ALA A 46 12.86 29.03 -1.73
C ALA A 46 12.48 27.70 -2.43
N LEU A 47 11.75 26.79 -1.75
CA LEU A 47 11.34 25.52 -2.34
C LEU A 47 10.23 25.72 -3.35
N LYS A 48 10.39 25.09 -4.51
CA LYS A 48 9.36 25.03 -5.53
C LYS A 48 8.70 23.66 -5.52
N ILE A 49 7.49 23.59 -4.92
CA ILE A 49 6.61 22.43 -5.05
C ILE A 49 6.02 22.44 -6.46
N THR A 50 6.36 21.43 -7.26
CA THR A 50 5.86 21.32 -8.64
C THR A 50 4.61 20.47 -8.75
N LYS A 51 4.41 19.55 -7.80
CA LYS A 51 3.31 18.59 -7.81
C LYS A 51 3.04 18.07 -6.41
N VAL A 52 1.77 17.85 -6.09
CA VAL A 52 1.34 17.14 -4.88
C VAL A 52 0.42 16.01 -5.31
N VAL A 53 0.65 14.81 -4.78
CA VAL A 53 -0.08 13.60 -5.16
C VAL A 53 -0.52 12.89 -3.89
N LYS A 54 -1.84 12.73 -3.71
CA LYS A 54 -2.36 11.73 -2.75
C LYS A 54 -1.94 10.36 -3.26
N ALA A 55 -1.29 9.57 -2.42
CA ALA A 55 -0.67 8.31 -2.81
C ALA A 55 -1.20 7.16 -1.93
N GLY A 56 -0.44 6.06 -1.91
CA GLY A 56 -0.72 4.95 -1.03
C GLY A 56 -2.00 4.19 -1.32
N SER A 57 -2.40 3.39 -0.32
CA SER A 57 -3.59 2.56 -0.41
C SER A 57 -4.88 3.39 -0.54
N PHE A 58 -4.89 4.60 0.01
CA PHE A 58 -5.98 5.54 -0.15
C PHE A 58 -6.18 5.88 -1.63
N ALA A 59 -5.18 6.42 -2.32
CA ALA A 59 -5.28 6.79 -3.74
C ALA A 59 -5.50 5.60 -4.67
N LYS A 60 -4.94 4.43 -4.33
CA LYS A 60 -5.14 3.16 -5.06
C LYS A 60 -6.53 2.54 -4.87
N TYR A 61 -7.35 3.09 -3.95
CA TYR A 61 -8.62 2.51 -3.51
C TYR A 61 -8.47 1.10 -2.92
N THR A 62 -7.35 0.80 -2.27
CA THR A 62 -7.06 -0.48 -1.61
C THR A 62 -6.96 -0.34 -0.09
N ILE A 63 -7.26 0.85 0.45
CA ILE A 63 -7.31 1.12 1.90
C ILE A 63 -8.41 0.28 2.59
N LEU A 64 -8.11 -0.21 3.79
CA LEU A 64 -9.07 -0.88 4.66
C LEU A 64 -9.79 0.16 5.54
N ARG A 65 -11.00 -0.16 5.97
CA ARG A 65 -11.76 0.64 6.93
C ARG A 65 -10.99 0.67 8.24
N LYS A 66 -10.98 1.84 8.90
CA LYS A 66 -10.35 1.98 10.21
C LYS A 66 -10.88 0.95 11.20
N THR A 67 -9.96 0.24 11.84
CA THR A 67 -10.20 -0.61 13.01
C THR A 67 -9.05 -0.39 14.00
N THR A 68 -9.06 -1.09 15.14
CA THR A 68 -7.90 -1.11 16.04
C THR A 68 -6.69 -1.77 15.37
N ASP A 69 -6.93 -2.79 14.54
CA ASP A 69 -5.89 -3.55 13.84
C ASP A 69 -5.49 -2.91 12.50
N ASP A 70 -6.38 -2.06 11.96
CA ASP A 70 -6.27 -1.44 10.65
C ASP A 70 -6.28 0.09 10.81
N PRO A 71 -5.14 0.73 11.15
CA PRO A 71 -5.05 2.19 11.15
C PRO A 71 -5.30 2.73 9.73
N VAL A 72 -5.71 4.01 9.66
CA VAL A 72 -5.93 4.69 8.38
C VAL A 72 -4.91 5.80 8.24
N ASP A 73 -4.03 5.59 7.28
CA ASP A 73 -3.03 6.50 6.76
C ASP A 73 -3.41 6.99 5.36
N VAL A 74 -3.15 8.27 5.09
CA VAL A 74 -3.16 8.83 3.74
C VAL A 74 -1.78 9.37 3.44
N ASP A 75 -1.11 8.76 2.47
CA ASP A 75 0.14 9.30 1.94
C ASP A 75 -0.12 10.53 1.07
N VAL A 76 0.66 11.58 1.26
CA VAL A 76 0.70 12.76 0.40
C VAL A 76 2.13 13.03 0.00
N VAL A 77 2.38 12.95 -1.29
CA VAL A 77 3.71 13.09 -1.87
C VAL A 77 3.90 14.49 -2.43
N PHE A 78 4.92 15.19 -1.96
CA PHE A 78 5.30 16.53 -2.41
C PHE A 78 6.54 16.45 -3.31
N TYR A 79 6.39 16.75 -4.59
CA TYR A 79 7.51 16.85 -5.53
C TYR A 79 8.13 18.23 -5.46
N ILE A 80 9.42 18.26 -5.19
CA ILE A 80 10.22 19.44 -4.92
C ILE A 80 11.30 19.54 -6.01
N SER A 81 11.35 20.67 -6.70
CA SER A 81 12.31 20.93 -7.78
C SER A 81 13.43 21.88 -7.34
N GLY A 82 14.52 21.94 -8.11
CA GLY A 82 15.63 22.87 -7.88
C GLY A 82 16.51 22.48 -6.68
N LYS A 83 16.52 21.19 -6.33
CA LYS A 83 17.28 20.62 -5.23
C LYS A 83 18.04 19.40 -5.71
N ASP A 84 19.25 19.21 -5.20
CA ASP A 84 20.00 18.00 -5.44
C ASP A 84 19.46 16.87 -4.56
N ALA A 85 19.26 15.69 -5.14
CA ALA A 85 18.82 14.52 -4.39
C ALA A 85 19.99 13.88 -3.62
N ASN A 86 20.63 14.66 -2.76
CA ASN A 86 21.67 14.21 -1.82
C ASN A 86 21.08 14.03 -0.41
N GLN A 87 21.88 13.42 0.45
CA GLN A 87 21.51 13.05 1.82
C GLN A 87 20.99 14.23 2.64
N GLU A 88 21.83 15.24 2.79
CA GLU A 88 21.58 16.46 3.56
C GLU A 88 20.32 17.19 3.10
N THR A 89 20.09 17.24 1.79
CA THR A 89 18.90 17.86 1.22
C THR A 89 17.64 17.08 1.59
N LEU A 90 17.69 15.75 1.59
CA LEU A 90 16.52 14.93 1.89
C LEU A 90 16.19 14.90 3.40
N ASP A 91 17.21 14.93 4.26
CA ASP A 91 17.06 15.08 5.72
C ASP A 91 16.39 16.41 6.06
N SER A 92 16.95 17.51 5.55
CA SER A 92 16.43 18.87 5.82
C SER A 92 15.01 19.09 5.30
N LEU A 93 14.61 18.40 4.23
CA LEU A 93 13.24 18.46 3.71
C LEU A 93 12.22 17.86 4.69
N SER A 94 12.56 16.75 5.35
CA SER A 94 11.65 16.09 6.30
C SER A 94 11.46 16.93 7.56
N GLU A 95 12.54 17.48 8.10
CA GLU A 95 12.52 18.39 9.26
C GLU A 95 11.75 19.70 8.95
N MET A 96 11.93 20.24 7.76
CA MET A 96 11.20 21.43 7.32
C MET A 96 9.71 21.16 7.25
N ILE A 97 9.28 20.07 6.60
CA ILE A 97 7.86 19.72 6.49
C ILE A 97 7.27 19.51 7.88
N HIS A 98 7.97 18.80 8.77
CA HIS A 98 7.55 18.63 10.15
C HIS A 98 7.36 19.97 10.88
N SER A 99 8.33 20.88 10.76
CA SER A 99 8.23 22.23 11.34
C SER A 99 7.07 23.03 10.76
N LEU A 100 6.80 22.90 9.45
CA LEU A 100 5.66 23.56 8.80
C LEU A 100 4.33 22.98 9.30
N LEU A 101 4.23 21.67 9.48
CA LEU A 101 3.04 21.00 10.01
C LEU A 101 2.69 21.52 11.42
N ILE A 102 3.67 21.63 12.32
CA ILE A 102 3.47 22.18 13.67
C ILE A 102 2.96 23.62 13.60
N ASN A 103 3.54 24.44 12.72
CA ASN A 103 3.17 25.85 12.56
C ASN A 103 1.74 26.04 12.00
N ILE A 104 1.29 25.15 11.10
CA ILE A 104 -0.04 25.24 10.49
C ILE A 104 -1.15 24.89 11.50
N TYR A 105 -0.83 24.06 12.51
CA TYR A 105 -1.79 23.63 13.51
C TYR A 105 -1.28 23.92 14.94
N PRO A 106 -1.14 25.19 15.33
CA PRO A 106 -0.56 25.57 16.62
C PRO A 106 -1.42 25.15 17.83
N SER A 107 -2.70 24.80 17.59
CA SER A 107 -3.62 24.31 18.62
C SER A 107 -3.55 22.78 18.82
N LYS A 108 -2.78 22.05 18.01
CA LYS A 108 -2.55 20.61 18.19
C LYS A 108 -1.37 20.35 19.13
N SER A 109 -1.39 19.19 19.78
CA SER A 109 -0.22 18.74 20.55
C SER A 109 0.95 18.51 19.61
N VAL A 110 2.17 18.84 20.04
CA VAL A 110 3.39 18.50 19.27
C VAL A 110 3.52 16.98 19.12
N GLU A 111 2.99 16.21 20.07
CA GLU A 111 2.93 14.75 20.02
C GLU A 111 2.04 14.21 18.88
N ASP A 112 1.16 15.05 18.30
CA ASP A 112 0.40 14.67 17.09
C ASP A 112 1.27 14.67 15.83
N PHE A 113 2.52 15.15 15.90
CA PHE A 113 3.46 15.26 14.78
C PHE A 113 4.68 14.38 15.01
N GLU A 114 4.98 13.54 14.04
CA GLU A 114 6.08 12.58 14.12
C GLU A 114 6.90 12.60 12.83
N ILE A 115 8.22 12.46 12.94
CA ILE A 115 9.07 12.14 11.79
C ILE A 115 9.20 10.62 11.72
N GLN A 116 8.58 10.02 10.71
CA GLN A 116 8.75 8.62 10.36
C GLN A 116 9.87 8.44 9.33
N LYS A 117 10.26 7.19 9.06
CA LYS A 117 11.41 6.84 8.18
C LYS A 117 11.47 7.58 6.84
N LYS A 118 10.34 7.98 6.26
CA LYS A 118 10.27 8.63 4.94
C LYS A 118 9.31 9.82 4.88
N ALA A 119 8.71 10.19 6.01
CA ALA A 119 7.56 11.09 6.02
C ALA A 119 7.54 11.91 7.30
N ALA A 120 6.99 13.12 7.21
CA ALA A 120 6.48 13.81 8.37
C ALA A 120 4.99 13.48 8.50
N THR A 121 4.62 12.84 9.60
CA THR A 121 3.26 12.38 9.88
C THR A 121 2.55 13.39 10.77
N VAL A 122 1.28 13.65 10.48
CA VAL A 122 0.36 14.36 11.37
C VAL A 122 -0.85 13.50 11.68
N THR A 123 -1.15 13.32 12.96
CA THR A 123 -2.31 12.58 13.45
C THR A 123 -3.45 13.53 13.83
N PHE A 124 -4.63 13.28 13.27
CA PHE A 124 -5.84 14.06 13.53
C PHE A 124 -6.80 13.29 14.45
N ILE A 125 -6.56 13.38 15.77
CA ILE A 125 -7.31 12.67 16.83
C ILE A 125 -8.83 12.65 16.56
N GLY A 126 -9.46 13.81 16.32
CA GLY A 126 -10.92 13.90 16.15
C GLY A 126 -11.47 13.10 14.96
N SER A 127 -10.71 13.01 13.87
CA SER A 127 -11.09 12.22 12.68
C SER A 127 -10.56 10.78 12.71
N GLY A 128 -9.55 10.55 13.55
CA GLY A 128 -8.78 9.32 13.60
C GLY A 128 -7.88 9.06 12.38
N LEU A 129 -7.66 10.06 11.52
CA LEU A 129 -6.83 9.98 10.31
C LEU A 129 -5.39 10.36 10.63
N SER A 130 -4.43 9.59 10.11
CA SER A 130 -3.03 10.02 10.02
C SER A 130 -2.69 10.38 8.57
N VAL A 131 -1.91 11.43 8.37
CA VAL A 131 -1.48 11.86 7.03
C VAL A 131 0.04 11.90 7.00
N ASP A 132 0.61 11.11 6.08
CA ASP A 132 2.06 10.97 5.90
C ASP A 132 2.51 11.87 4.74
N VAL A 133 3.24 12.93 5.06
CA VAL A 133 3.75 13.88 4.08
C VAL A 133 5.16 13.46 3.64
N VAL A 134 5.28 12.95 2.42
CA VAL A 134 6.52 12.40 1.86
C VAL A 134 7.17 13.42 0.91
N PRO A 135 8.33 14.01 1.27
CA PRO A 135 9.10 14.82 0.33
C PRO A 135 9.76 13.95 -0.73
N ILE A 136 9.67 14.37 -1.99
CA ILE A 136 10.38 13.78 -3.12
C ILE A 136 11.12 14.88 -3.86
N VAL A 137 12.43 14.69 -4.04
CA VAL A 137 13.20 15.52 -4.97
C VAL A 137 12.89 15.05 -6.39
N GLN A 138 12.25 15.92 -7.18
CA GLN A 138 11.79 15.60 -8.52
C GLN A 138 12.97 15.26 -9.44
N ASP A 139 12.81 14.21 -10.23
CA ASP A 139 13.69 13.92 -11.35
C ASP A 139 13.23 14.75 -12.57
N PRO A 140 14.03 15.71 -13.07
CA PRO A 140 13.63 16.54 -14.20
C PRO A 140 13.65 15.76 -15.53
N SER A 141 14.36 14.63 -15.59
CA SER A 141 14.51 13.83 -16.82
C SER A 141 13.41 12.79 -17.01
N ARG A 142 12.68 12.44 -15.95
CA ARG A 142 11.66 11.39 -15.96
C ARG A 142 10.37 11.90 -15.36
N GLU A 143 9.33 11.96 -16.19
CA GLU A 143 8.02 12.46 -15.76
C GLU A 143 7.49 11.66 -14.56
N ASN A 144 6.93 12.35 -13.56
CA ASN A 144 6.36 11.77 -12.34
C ASN A 144 7.35 10.99 -11.45
N HIS A 145 8.61 10.89 -11.83
CA HIS A 145 9.64 10.25 -11.03
C HIS A 145 10.30 11.25 -10.11
N GLY A 146 10.86 10.71 -9.04
CA GLY A 146 11.77 11.44 -8.19
C GLY A 146 12.50 10.50 -7.26
N TRP A 147 13.19 11.12 -6.32
CA TRP A 147 14.01 10.46 -5.33
C TRP A 147 13.43 10.70 -3.96
N GLN A 148 13.14 9.60 -3.28
CA GLN A 148 12.80 9.58 -1.86
C GLN A 148 13.99 9.06 -1.07
N TYR A 149 13.97 9.32 0.23
CA TYR A 149 15.04 8.98 1.13
C TYR A 149 14.51 8.25 2.37
N ASP A 150 15.21 7.19 2.78
CA ASP A 150 14.92 6.48 4.02
C ASP A 150 15.84 6.98 5.15
N LEU A 151 15.28 7.83 6.00
CA LEU A 151 15.92 8.48 7.16
C LEU A 151 16.56 7.47 8.12
N SER A 152 16.06 6.24 8.17
CA SER A 152 16.62 5.23 9.07
C SER A 152 17.83 4.49 8.50
N THR A 153 18.01 4.48 7.17
CA THR A 153 18.99 3.60 6.51
C THR A 153 20.04 4.30 5.66
N GLY A 154 19.94 5.58 5.34
CA GLY A 154 20.91 6.14 4.37
C GLY A 154 20.50 5.94 2.92
N VAL A 155 19.40 5.25 2.64
CA VAL A 155 19.13 4.77 1.29
C VAL A 155 18.22 5.71 0.51
N LYS A 156 18.80 6.30 -0.54
CA LYS A 156 18.06 6.97 -1.63
C LYS A 156 17.43 5.94 -2.55
N SER A 157 16.16 6.13 -2.91
CA SER A 157 15.45 5.27 -3.86
C SER A 157 14.65 6.09 -4.86
N SER A 158 14.67 5.68 -6.14
CA SER A 158 13.79 6.26 -7.14
C SER A 158 12.38 5.71 -6.99
N THR A 159 11.38 6.57 -7.13
CA THR A 159 9.97 6.21 -7.00
C THR A 159 9.11 7.04 -7.96
N CYS A 160 7.91 6.54 -8.26
CA CYS A 160 6.89 7.24 -9.04
C CYS A 160 5.50 6.93 -8.46
N ALA A 161 5.01 7.78 -7.56
CA ALA A 161 3.70 7.58 -6.94
C ALA A 161 2.55 7.55 -7.97
N PRO A 162 2.49 8.43 -8.99
CA PRO A 162 1.50 8.33 -10.06
C PRO A 162 1.57 7.01 -10.83
N CYS A 163 2.76 6.47 -11.09
CA CYS A 163 2.94 5.20 -11.78
C CYS A 163 2.35 4.04 -10.97
N GLN A 164 2.58 4.01 -9.65
CA GLN A 164 2.03 2.99 -8.76
C GLN A 164 0.50 3.08 -8.62
N ILE A 165 -0.07 4.29 -8.65
CA ILE A 165 -1.53 4.48 -8.69
C ILE A 165 -2.10 3.97 -10.02
N LYS A 166 -1.45 4.33 -11.14
CA LYS A 166 -1.82 3.86 -12.47
C LYS A 166 -1.77 2.34 -12.55
N PHE A 167 -0.71 1.71 -12.04
CA PHE A 167 -0.54 0.26 -12.02
C PHE A 167 -1.76 -0.47 -11.43
N VAL A 168 -2.22 -0.04 -10.24
CA VAL A 168 -3.41 -0.63 -9.59
C VAL A 168 -4.70 -0.26 -10.30
N ARG A 169 -4.78 0.95 -10.90
CA ARG A 169 -5.96 1.37 -11.67
C ARG A 169 -6.14 0.51 -12.91
N ASP A 170 -5.08 0.31 -13.69
CA ASP A 170 -5.15 -0.48 -14.93
C ASP A 170 -5.59 -1.93 -14.63
N ARG A 171 -5.05 -2.58 -13.57
CA ARG A 171 -5.52 -3.94 -13.18
C ARG A 171 -6.97 -3.96 -12.70
N LYS A 172 -7.47 -2.86 -12.14
CA LYS A 172 -8.90 -2.71 -11.78
C LYS A 172 -9.80 -2.50 -13.00
N GLU A 173 -9.26 -1.98 -14.10
CA GLU A 173 -9.93 -1.87 -15.39
C GLU A 173 -9.97 -3.24 -16.08
N ASP A 174 -8.86 -3.99 -15.99
CA ASP A 174 -8.74 -5.37 -16.52
C ASP A 174 -9.62 -6.37 -15.73
N ASP A 175 -9.72 -6.22 -14.40
CA ASP A 175 -10.56 -7.06 -13.53
C ASP A 175 -11.36 -6.23 -12.53
N ALA A 176 -12.69 -6.36 -12.60
CA ALA A 176 -13.60 -5.60 -11.77
C ALA A 176 -13.37 -5.84 -10.25
N HIS A 177 -12.88 -7.02 -9.89
CA HIS A 177 -12.70 -7.48 -8.51
C HIS A 177 -11.26 -7.32 -7.99
N PHE A 178 -10.31 -6.83 -8.79
CA PHE A 178 -8.90 -6.71 -8.40
C PHE A 178 -8.70 -6.03 -7.04
N ARG A 179 -9.34 -4.87 -6.83
CA ARG A 179 -9.23 -4.13 -5.57
C ARG A 179 -9.89 -4.85 -4.39
N THR A 180 -10.91 -5.66 -4.64
CA THR A 180 -11.55 -6.51 -3.62
C THR A 180 -10.59 -7.61 -3.19
N LEU A 181 -9.96 -8.31 -4.13
CA LEU A 181 -8.94 -9.33 -3.86
C LEU A 181 -7.77 -8.75 -3.05
N VAL A 182 -7.25 -7.58 -3.43
CA VAL A 182 -6.20 -6.90 -2.67
C VAL A 182 -6.64 -6.61 -1.23
N ARG A 183 -7.88 -6.14 -1.00
CA ARG A 183 -8.37 -5.88 0.37
C ARG A 183 -8.56 -7.17 1.17
N LEU A 184 -9.03 -8.26 0.55
CA LEU A 184 -9.11 -9.58 1.20
C LEU A 184 -7.71 -10.06 1.64
N ALA A 185 -6.72 -10.01 0.75
CA ALA A 185 -5.36 -10.40 1.06
C ALA A 185 -4.68 -9.49 2.10
N LYS A 186 -4.93 -8.17 2.05
CA LYS A 186 -4.47 -7.26 3.12
C LYS A 186 -5.12 -7.60 4.46
N ARG A 187 -6.40 -7.94 4.49
CA ARG A 187 -7.09 -8.36 5.71
C ARG A 187 -6.50 -9.65 6.26
N TRP A 188 -6.29 -10.66 5.41
CA TRP A 188 -5.60 -11.89 5.78
C TRP A 188 -4.23 -11.58 6.38
N ARG A 189 -3.39 -10.78 5.70
CA ARG A 189 -2.07 -10.39 6.21
C ARG A 189 -2.16 -9.72 7.58
N ASN A 190 -3.11 -8.80 7.78
CA ASN A 190 -3.25 -8.12 9.07
C ASN A 190 -3.71 -9.08 10.19
N HIS A 191 -4.45 -10.14 9.86
CA HIS A 191 -4.91 -11.15 10.82
C HIS A 191 -3.84 -12.23 11.12
N ALA A 192 -3.26 -12.82 10.07
CA ALA A 192 -2.26 -13.88 10.17
C ALA A 192 -0.85 -13.38 10.49
N GLN A 193 -0.60 -12.08 10.28
CA GLN A 193 0.66 -11.39 10.60
C GLN A 193 1.93 -12.06 10.05
N PRO A 194 1.97 -12.51 8.77
CA PRO A 194 3.19 -13.08 8.22
C PRO A 194 4.32 -12.02 8.22
N PRO A 195 5.52 -12.38 8.72
CA PRO A 195 6.58 -11.42 8.98
C PRO A 195 7.11 -10.82 7.68
N GLY A 196 7.46 -9.53 7.68
CA GLY A 196 8.03 -8.85 6.52
C GLY A 196 7.06 -8.60 5.33
N LEU A 197 5.91 -9.29 5.25
CA LEU A 197 4.96 -9.16 4.14
C LEU A 197 4.17 -7.84 4.21
N LYS A 198 4.35 -6.99 3.20
CA LYS A 198 3.73 -5.66 3.12
C LYS A 198 2.56 -5.62 2.14
N SER A 199 1.67 -4.65 2.35
CA SER A 199 0.55 -4.38 1.44
C SER A 199 0.97 -4.22 -0.03
N PHE A 200 2.14 -3.61 -0.28
CA PHE A 200 2.61 -3.45 -1.66
C PHE A 200 3.06 -4.77 -2.28
N HIS A 201 3.65 -5.69 -1.52
CA HIS A 201 3.96 -7.04 -2.02
C HIS A 201 2.67 -7.77 -2.43
N ILE A 202 1.61 -7.65 -1.62
CA ILE A 202 0.29 -8.23 -1.92
C ILE A 202 -0.30 -7.65 -3.20
N GLU A 203 -0.26 -6.32 -3.37
CA GLU A 203 -0.72 -5.65 -4.59
C GLU A 203 0.00 -6.17 -5.84
N LEU A 204 1.32 -6.39 -5.73
CA LEU A 204 2.17 -6.86 -6.82
C LEU A 204 1.97 -8.36 -7.12
N ILE A 205 1.87 -9.23 -6.11
CA ILE A 205 1.60 -10.66 -6.31
C ILE A 205 0.20 -10.85 -6.92
N MET A 206 -0.82 -10.12 -6.44
CA MET A 206 -2.15 -10.17 -7.04
C MET A 206 -2.15 -9.69 -8.49
N ALA A 207 -1.39 -8.63 -8.80
CA ALA A 207 -1.26 -8.15 -10.17
C ALA A 207 -0.54 -9.16 -11.07
N TYR A 208 0.50 -9.81 -10.55
CA TYR A 208 1.23 -10.86 -11.26
C TYR A 208 0.32 -12.03 -11.64
N LEU A 209 -0.47 -12.51 -10.67
CA LEU A 209 -1.44 -13.58 -10.91
C LEU A 209 -2.51 -13.17 -11.92
N LEU A 210 -3.02 -11.94 -11.85
CA LEU A 210 -3.96 -11.42 -12.85
C LEU A 210 -3.32 -11.33 -14.25
N ASP A 211 -2.10 -10.82 -14.36
CA ASP A 211 -1.40 -10.70 -15.64
C ASP A 211 -1.07 -12.08 -16.25
N ARG A 212 -0.80 -13.09 -15.41
CA ARG A 212 -0.47 -14.47 -15.82
C ARG A 212 -1.71 -15.29 -16.18
N ASP A 213 -2.74 -15.24 -15.34
CA ASP A 213 -3.87 -16.17 -15.39
C ASP A 213 -5.16 -15.53 -15.95
N GLY A 214 -5.17 -14.21 -16.09
CA GLY A 214 -6.35 -13.43 -16.50
C GLY A 214 -7.40 -13.30 -15.40
N ALA A 215 -8.46 -12.54 -15.71
CA ALA A 215 -9.60 -12.43 -14.81
C ALA A 215 -10.37 -13.77 -14.77
N GLN A 216 -10.70 -14.23 -13.56
CA GLN A 216 -11.53 -15.42 -13.35
C GLN A 216 -12.84 -15.03 -12.66
N GLU A 217 -13.86 -15.87 -12.77
CA GLU A 217 -15.18 -15.55 -12.20
C GLU A 217 -15.14 -15.48 -10.67
N SER A 218 -14.67 -16.54 -9.99
CA SER A 218 -14.75 -16.63 -8.52
C SER A 218 -13.70 -15.76 -7.81
N ILE A 219 -14.16 -14.85 -6.94
CA ILE A 219 -13.31 -14.08 -6.03
C ILE A 219 -12.66 -15.03 -5.01
N GLU A 220 -13.42 -15.97 -4.46
CA GLU A 220 -12.91 -16.92 -3.46
C GLU A 220 -11.77 -17.76 -4.02
N LYS A 221 -11.98 -18.35 -5.21
CA LYS A 221 -10.96 -19.18 -5.85
C LYS A 221 -9.67 -18.39 -6.08
N ARG A 222 -9.77 -17.16 -6.61
CA ARG A 222 -8.59 -16.30 -6.83
C ARG A 222 -7.88 -15.91 -5.53
N PHE A 223 -8.60 -15.73 -4.44
CA PHE A 223 -7.97 -15.54 -3.13
C PHE A 223 -7.23 -16.80 -2.66
N ARG A 224 -7.81 -17.99 -2.87
CA ARG A 224 -7.12 -19.26 -2.61
C ARG A 224 -5.90 -19.45 -3.52
N ASP A 225 -6.01 -19.12 -4.81
CA ASP A 225 -4.89 -19.21 -5.75
C ASP A 225 -3.74 -18.28 -5.35
N PHE A 226 -4.04 -17.11 -4.74
CA PHE A 226 -3.02 -16.23 -4.17
C PHE A 226 -2.26 -16.89 -3.01
N LEU A 227 -2.97 -17.50 -2.06
CA LEU A 227 -2.34 -18.23 -0.95
C LEU A 227 -1.52 -19.42 -1.49
N LEU A 228 -2.10 -20.17 -2.42
CA LEU A 228 -1.47 -21.32 -3.05
C LEU A 228 -0.19 -20.93 -3.80
N TYR A 229 -0.21 -19.81 -4.52
CA TYR A 229 0.97 -19.31 -5.22
C TYR A 229 2.11 -19.05 -4.24
N ILE A 230 1.84 -18.40 -3.11
CA ILE A 230 2.85 -18.15 -2.07
C ILE A 230 3.39 -19.48 -1.54
N ALA A 231 2.49 -20.41 -1.18
CA ALA A 231 2.85 -21.72 -0.64
C ALA A 231 3.70 -22.56 -1.61
N GLN A 232 3.26 -22.70 -2.86
CA GLN A 232 3.90 -23.57 -3.85
C GLN A 232 5.17 -22.98 -4.46
N SER A 233 5.17 -21.68 -4.79
CA SER A 233 6.37 -21.03 -5.36
C SER A 233 7.47 -20.84 -4.31
N GLY A 234 7.11 -20.89 -3.04
CA GLY A 234 7.98 -20.50 -1.94
C GLY A 234 8.43 -19.04 -2.01
N LEU A 235 7.79 -18.18 -2.83
CA LEU A 235 8.28 -16.85 -3.21
C LEU A 235 9.70 -16.84 -3.80
N LYS A 236 10.16 -17.95 -4.37
CA LYS A 236 11.47 -18.07 -5.04
C LYS A 236 11.41 -17.66 -6.51
N GLU A 237 10.22 -17.65 -7.10
CA GLU A 237 9.99 -17.15 -8.44
C GLU A 237 10.19 -15.63 -8.50
N ARG A 238 10.91 -15.18 -9.52
CA ARG A 238 11.07 -13.76 -9.81
C ARG A 238 9.78 -13.22 -10.43
N ILE A 239 9.26 -12.13 -9.85
CA ILE A 239 8.07 -11.42 -10.37
C ILE A 239 8.50 -10.14 -11.07
N ASP A 240 8.21 -10.06 -12.38
CA ASP A 240 8.33 -8.86 -13.23
C ASP A 240 6.95 -8.47 -13.79
N PHE A 241 6.84 -7.24 -14.30
CA PHE A 241 5.59 -6.72 -14.87
C PHE A 241 5.77 -6.20 -16.29
N ARG A 242 4.65 -6.06 -17.02
CA ARG A 242 4.62 -5.46 -18.37
C ARG A 242 5.24 -4.06 -18.44
N GLU A 243 5.18 -3.31 -17.34
CA GLU A 243 5.82 -1.98 -17.18
C GLU A 243 7.36 -2.02 -17.17
N ASN A 244 7.94 -3.20 -16.96
CA ASN A 244 9.39 -3.41 -16.98
C ASN A 244 9.90 -3.89 -18.36
N HIS A 245 9.01 -4.21 -19.31
CA HIS A 245 9.40 -4.70 -20.64
C HIS A 245 10.29 -3.69 -21.38
N GLY A 246 11.31 -4.20 -22.08
CA GLY A 246 12.28 -3.38 -22.82
C GLY A 246 13.37 -2.72 -21.95
N LYS A 247 13.33 -2.90 -20.63
CA LYS A 247 14.41 -2.49 -19.72
C LYS A 247 15.36 -3.67 -19.47
N THR A 248 16.63 -3.38 -19.21
CA THR A 248 17.60 -4.40 -18.83
C THR A 248 17.19 -5.04 -17.50
N ALA A 249 17.15 -6.37 -17.47
CA ALA A 249 16.83 -7.11 -16.25
C ALA A 249 17.98 -6.99 -15.25
N THR A 250 17.71 -6.37 -14.10
CA THR A 250 18.66 -6.28 -12.98
C THR A 250 18.73 -7.62 -12.25
N ALA A 251 19.93 -8.15 -12.01
CA ALA A 251 20.10 -9.33 -11.18
C ALA A 251 19.96 -8.96 -9.69
N PHE A 252 19.22 -9.78 -8.94
CA PHE A 252 19.08 -9.64 -7.48
C PHE A 252 19.45 -10.96 -6.81
N THR A 253 20.09 -10.89 -5.65
CA THR A 253 20.54 -12.07 -4.87
C THR A 253 19.74 -12.26 -3.58
N THR A 254 18.69 -11.49 -3.38
CA THR A 254 17.83 -11.54 -2.20
C THR A 254 16.86 -12.72 -2.27
N PRO A 255 16.44 -13.27 -1.12
CA PRO A 255 15.52 -14.42 -1.02
C PRO A 255 14.24 -14.33 -1.87
N VAL A 256 13.63 -13.14 -1.90
CA VAL A 256 12.40 -12.87 -2.64
C VAL A 256 12.68 -11.76 -3.64
N VAL A 257 12.24 -11.94 -4.89
CA VAL A 257 12.42 -10.94 -5.96
C VAL A 257 11.07 -10.53 -6.53
N ILE A 258 10.63 -9.33 -6.17
CA ILE A 258 9.45 -8.67 -6.75
C ILE A 258 9.91 -7.30 -7.25
N VAL A 259 9.94 -7.15 -8.57
CA VAL A 259 10.49 -5.94 -9.21
C VAL A 259 9.46 -4.82 -9.15
N ASP A 260 9.89 -3.60 -8.82
CA ASP A 260 9.01 -2.43 -8.84
C ASP A 260 8.58 -2.14 -10.30
N PRO A 261 7.26 -2.09 -10.60
CA PRO A 261 6.80 -1.75 -11.94
C PRO A 261 7.23 -0.33 -12.37
N ALA A 262 7.50 0.58 -11.42
CA ALA A 262 8.01 1.91 -11.71
C ALA A 262 9.55 1.98 -11.81
N ASN A 263 10.28 0.98 -11.32
CA ASN A 263 11.75 0.99 -11.30
C ASN A 263 12.33 -0.43 -11.40
N SER A 264 12.81 -0.83 -12.58
CA SER A 264 13.38 -2.16 -12.83
C SER A 264 14.68 -2.47 -12.08
N GLU A 265 15.29 -1.47 -11.45
CA GLU A 265 16.48 -1.62 -10.60
C GLU A 265 16.13 -1.79 -9.12
N ASN A 266 14.84 -1.70 -8.76
CA ASN A 266 14.37 -1.81 -7.39
C ASN A 266 13.64 -3.14 -7.16
N ASN A 267 14.20 -3.98 -6.28
CA ASN A 267 13.46 -5.10 -5.70
C ASN A 267 12.71 -4.63 -4.44
N VAL A 268 11.39 -4.58 -4.50
CA VAL A 268 10.56 -4.08 -3.38
C VAL A 268 10.59 -5.03 -2.17
N ALA A 269 10.88 -6.31 -2.41
CA ALA A 269 10.94 -7.37 -1.42
C ALA A 269 12.35 -7.60 -0.86
N SER A 270 13.32 -6.74 -1.20
CA SER A 270 14.74 -6.89 -0.82
C SER A 270 15.02 -6.98 0.68
N ARG A 271 14.07 -6.58 1.53
CA ARG A 271 14.19 -6.64 3.00
C ARG A 271 13.63 -7.92 3.61
N ILE A 272 12.97 -8.78 2.84
CA ILE A 272 12.49 -10.07 3.34
C ILE A 272 13.69 -11.02 3.46
N SER A 273 13.97 -11.49 4.67
CA SER A 273 15.02 -12.49 4.91
C SER A 273 14.57 -13.89 4.45
N GLU A 274 15.50 -14.84 4.41
CA GLU A 274 15.17 -16.23 4.07
C GLU A 274 14.24 -16.84 5.14
N ASP A 275 14.53 -16.60 6.42
CA ASP A 275 13.68 -17.07 7.53
C ASP A 275 12.27 -16.44 7.47
N GLU A 276 12.17 -15.13 7.18
CA GLU A 276 10.87 -14.47 7.00
C GLU A 276 10.13 -15.04 5.78
N ARG A 277 10.84 -15.34 4.68
CA ARG A 277 10.26 -15.98 3.48
C ARG A 277 9.67 -17.33 3.83
N GLU A 278 10.40 -18.18 4.54
CA GLU A 278 9.92 -19.51 4.95
C GLU A 278 8.68 -19.43 5.84
N GLU A 279 8.65 -18.50 6.78
CA GLU A 279 7.48 -18.30 7.65
C GLU A 279 6.27 -17.74 6.87
N ILE A 280 6.48 -16.81 5.93
CA ILE A 280 5.40 -16.34 5.03
C ILE A 280 4.79 -17.52 4.26
N VAL A 281 5.64 -18.41 3.74
CA VAL A 281 5.22 -19.58 2.95
C VAL A 281 4.41 -20.54 3.81
N LYS A 282 4.88 -20.84 5.01
CA LYS A 282 4.17 -21.70 5.97
C LYS A 282 2.81 -21.13 6.34
N ILE A 283 2.72 -19.85 6.70
CA ILE A 283 1.45 -19.20 7.05
C ILE A 283 0.48 -19.20 5.87
N ALA A 284 0.98 -18.99 4.64
CA ALA A 284 0.15 -19.05 3.44
C ALA A 284 -0.36 -20.46 3.13
N ASP A 285 0.45 -21.49 3.37
CA ASP A 285 0.07 -22.90 3.21
C ASP A 285 -1.03 -23.29 4.21
N GLU A 286 -0.82 -23.03 5.50
CA GLU A 286 -1.84 -23.25 6.55
C GLU A 286 -3.15 -22.51 6.23
N SER A 287 -3.05 -21.24 5.81
CA SER A 287 -4.23 -20.45 5.43
C SER A 287 -4.92 -20.99 4.18
N TRP A 288 -4.17 -21.56 3.24
CA TRP A 288 -4.72 -22.17 2.03
C TRP A 288 -5.49 -23.45 2.37
N GLU A 289 -4.93 -24.32 3.21
CA GLU A 289 -5.59 -25.53 3.70
C GLU A 289 -6.91 -25.19 4.42
N THR A 290 -6.88 -24.22 5.34
CA THR A 290 -8.10 -23.72 6.01
C THR A 290 -9.12 -23.18 5.01
N ALA A 291 -8.68 -22.47 3.96
CA ALA A 291 -9.57 -21.90 2.95
C ALA A 291 -10.22 -22.99 2.07
N ILE A 292 -9.47 -24.05 1.74
CA ILE A 292 -9.98 -25.21 1.01
C ILE A 292 -11.03 -25.92 1.85
N HIS A 293 -10.71 -26.23 3.12
CA HIS A 293 -11.64 -26.85 4.05
C HIS A 293 -12.94 -26.04 4.19
N ALA A 294 -12.83 -24.72 4.41
CA ALA A 294 -13.98 -23.83 4.52
C ALA A 294 -14.86 -23.83 3.25
N SER A 295 -14.25 -23.92 2.07
CA SER A 295 -14.95 -23.93 0.78
C SER A 295 -15.69 -25.26 0.53
N GLU A 296 -15.02 -26.37 0.82
CA GLU A 296 -15.55 -27.73 0.62
C GLU A 296 -16.72 -28.00 1.58
N GLU A 297 -16.53 -27.74 2.87
CA GLU A 297 -17.59 -27.89 3.90
C GLU A 297 -18.69 -26.83 3.76
N GLY A 298 -18.41 -25.70 3.10
CA GLY A 298 -19.34 -24.56 3.03
C GLY A 298 -19.58 -23.88 4.37
N ASP A 299 -18.62 -23.99 5.29
CA ASP A 299 -18.70 -23.39 6.61
C ASP A 299 -18.13 -21.96 6.61
N VAL A 300 -19.04 -20.98 6.63
CA VAL A 300 -18.72 -19.55 6.70
C VAL A 300 -17.98 -19.19 8.00
N SER A 301 -18.14 -19.97 9.06
CA SER A 301 -17.49 -19.71 10.34
C SER A 301 -15.98 -19.95 10.29
N VAL A 302 -15.52 -20.94 9.52
CA VAL A 302 -14.09 -21.25 9.34
C VAL A 302 -13.35 -20.09 8.66
N TRP A 303 -14.01 -19.34 7.77
CA TRP A 303 -13.41 -18.14 7.17
C TRP A 303 -13.03 -17.04 8.18
N LYS A 304 -13.53 -17.08 9.41
CA LYS A 304 -13.08 -16.20 10.50
C LYS A 304 -11.68 -16.50 10.98
N GLU A 305 -11.15 -17.70 10.75
CA GLU A 305 -9.75 -18.04 11.04
C GLU A 305 -8.79 -17.36 10.05
N ILE A 306 -9.28 -17.02 8.85
CA ILE A 306 -8.48 -16.36 7.80
C ILE A 306 -8.64 -14.84 7.87
N PHE A 307 -9.87 -14.36 8.03
CA PHE A 307 -10.20 -12.94 7.96
C PHE A 307 -10.47 -12.29 9.33
N GLY A 308 -10.43 -13.08 10.40
CA GLY A 308 -10.73 -12.65 11.77
C GLY A 308 -12.22 -12.54 12.09
N PRO A 309 -12.55 -12.22 13.35
CA PRO A 309 -13.91 -12.36 13.90
C PRO A 309 -14.96 -11.43 13.27
N ARG A 310 -14.51 -10.38 12.56
CA ARG A 310 -15.39 -9.43 11.86
C ARG A 310 -15.85 -9.91 10.49
N PHE A 311 -15.37 -11.07 10.03
CA PHE A 311 -15.84 -11.65 8.78
C PHE A 311 -17.34 -11.92 8.83
N LYS A 312 -18.07 -11.33 7.88
CA LYS A 312 -19.49 -11.55 7.66
C LYS A 312 -19.88 -11.30 6.21
N ILE A 313 -20.82 -12.10 5.73
CA ILE A 313 -21.31 -12.09 4.34
C ILE A 313 -22.76 -11.60 4.21
N LYS A 314 -23.41 -11.33 5.34
CA LYS A 314 -24.72 -10.69 5.51
C LYS A 314 -24.81 -10.09 6.92
N ASP A 315 -25.81 -9.26 7.18
CA ASP A 315 -26.10 -8.82 8.54
C ASP A 315 -26.71 -9.96 9.37
N ALA A 316 -26.54 -9.89 10.69
CA ALA A 316 -27.25 -10.79 11.59
C ALA A 316 -28.74 -10.41 11.57
N GLU A 317 -29.60 -11.43 11.48
CA GLU A 317 -31.06 -11.27 11.66
C GLU A 317 -31.40 -10.85 13.10
#